data_AF-A0A9P1CX10-F1
#
_entry.id   AF-A0A9P1CX10-F1
#
_cell.length_a   1.000
_cell.length_b   1.000
_cell.length_c   1.000
_cell.angle_alpha   90.00
_cell.angle_beta   90.00
_cell.angle_gamma   90.00
#
_symmetry.space_group_name_H-M   'P 1'
#
loop_
_entity.id
_entity.type
_entity.pdbx_description
1 polymer ?
#
loop_
_entity_poly.entity_id
_entity_poly.type
_entity_poly.pdbx_seq_one_letter_code
_entity_poly.pdbx_strand_id
1 'polypeptide(L)'
;MSIGRNAFAGCRSLSSLDIPNNVTEIRDGTFDGCGSLMTLSIPASVTQIGQGTFVGCSSLTSLTIPESVTCIKDSAFDVCSSLRKLTFLPGLLSIGNYAFAGCSSLTRLDIPNSVTEIGDGAFDGCSSLTSLTIPETVRKIGPCAFDGCISLTNLQLPKSFGGVDASQNDGCDASFPAKRRRT
;
A
#
# COMPACT_ATOMS: atom_id res chain seq x y z
N MET A 1 10.44 21.41 4.63
CA MET A 1 9.63 21.57 5.87
C MET A 1 9.02 20.22 6.19
N SER A 2 8.84 19.84 7.46
CA SER A 2 8.27 18.53 7.80
C SER A 2 7.01 18.69 8.64
N ILE A 3 6.02 17.82 8.45
CA ILE A 3 4.94 17.68 9.42
C ILE A 3 5.45 16.80 10.57
N GLY A 4 5.18 17.21 11.81
CA GLY A 4 5.63 16.49 13.01
C GLY A 4 5.04 15.07 13.08
N ARG A 5 5.75 14.16 13.77
CA ARG A 5 5.20 12.83 14.08
C ARG A 5 3.87 12.97 14.82
N ASN A 6 2.89 12.16 14.45
CA ASN A 6 1.56 12.14 15.06
C ASN A 6 0.83 13.49 15.07
N ALA A 7 1.21 14.46 14.22
CA ALA A 7 0.67 15.83 14.29
C ALA A 7 -0.86 15.89 14.15
N PHE A 8 -1.44 14.97 13.38
CA PHE A 8 -2.88 14.83 13.16
C PHE A 8 -3.37 13.41 13.52
N ALA A 9 -2.62 12.69 14.35
CA ALA A 9 -3.04 11.36 14.77
C ALA A 9 -4.34 11.43 15.58
N GLY A 10 -5.29 10.55 15.26
CA GLY A 10 -6.60 10.47 15.87
C GLY A 10 -7.57 11.58 15.46
N CYS A 11 -7.25 12.38 14.44
CA CYS A 11 -8.15 13.41 13.92
C CYS A 11 -9.34 12.80 13.15
N ARG A 12 -10.28 12.21 13.88
CA ARG A 12 -11.44 11.49 13.36
C ARG A 12 -12.45 12.35 12.62
N SER A 13 -12.36 13.67 12.69
CA SER A 13 -13.25 14.60 11.97
C SER A 13 -12.58 15.29 10.78
N LEU A 14 -11.29 15.03 10.53
CA LEU A 14 -10.56 15.64 9.42
C LEU A 14 -11.02 14.99 8.11
N SER A 15 -11.79 15.72 7.30
CA SER A 15 -12.40 15.21 6.07
C SER A 15 -11.55 15.45 4.82
N SER A 16 -10.87 16.58 4.77
CA SER A 16 -9.99 17.00 3.68
C SER A 16 -8.76 17.69 4.23
N LEU A 17 -7.62 17.43 3.62
CA LEU A 17 -6.37 18.09 3.95
C LEU A 17 -5.56 18.36 2.68
N ASP A 18 -5.23 19.63 2.48
CA ASP A 18 -4.27 20.04 1.46
C ASP A 18 -2.91 20.25 2.12
N ILE A 19 -1.97 19.35 1.82
CA ILE A 19 -0.59 19.48 2.29
C ILE A 19 0.10 20.54 1.42
N PRO A 20 0.66 21.62 1.99
CA PRO A 20 1.28 22.68 1.22
C PRO A 20 2.57 22.21 0.53
N ASN A 21 2.86 22.80 -0.64
CA ASN A 21 4.00 22.45 -1.51
C ASN A 21 5.39 22.71 -0.92
N ASN A 22 5.48 23.24 0.30
CA ASN A 22 6.75 23.43 1.02
C ASN A 22 7.08 22.24 1.97
N VAL A 23 6.14 21.30 2.13
CA VAL A 23 6.32 20.08 2.92
C VAL A 23 7.11 19.08 2.11
N THR A 24 8.28 18.72 2.61
CA THR A 24 9.23 17.79 1.99
C THR A 24 9.18 16.39 2.62
N GLU A 25 8.65 16.30 3.84
CA GLU A 25 8.64 15.06 4.63
C GLU A 25 7.33 14.96 5.43
N ILE A 26 6.65 13.82 5.31
CA ILE A 26 5.54 13.43 6.19
C ILE A 26 6.07 12.37 7.15
N ARG A 27 6.17 12.72 8.43
CA ARG A 27 6.79 11.86 9.44
C ARG A 27 5.84 10.74 9.91
N ASP A 28 6.40 9.82 10.66
CA ASP A 28 5.71 8.63 11.13
C ASP A 28 4.43 8.98 11.91
N GLY A 29 3.35 8.23 11.64
CA GLY A 29 2.05 8.35 12.29
C GLY A 29 1.32 9.68 12.09
N THR A 30 1.76 10.55 11.16
CA THR A 30 1.23 11.92 11.05
C THR A 30 -0.30 11.99 10.97
N PHE A 31 -0.94 11.06 10.25
CA PHE A 31 -2.40 10.99 10.05
C PHE A 31 -3.00 9.66 10.53
N ASP A 32 -2.33 8.96 11.45
CA ASP A 32 -2.82 7.71 12.01
C ASP A 32 -4.23 7.88 12.60
N GLY A 33 -5.16 7.01 12.26
CA GLY A 33 -6.53 7.03 12.76
C GLY A 33 -7.41 8.17 12.24
N CYS A 34 -7.02 8.85 11.15
CA CYS A 34 -7.86 9.85 10.46
C CYS A 34 -9.03 9.19 9.70
N GLY A 35 -9.97 8.58 10.43
CA GLY A 35 -11.02 7.75 9.85
C GLY A 35 -12.01 8.45 8.91
N SER A 36 -12.09 9.79 8.95
CA SER A 36 -12.95 10.59 8.05
C SER A 36 -12.23 11.19 6.84
N LEU A 37 -10.91 11.01 6.71
CA LEU A 37 -10.14 11.60 5.62
C LEU A 37 -10.54 10.95 4.29
N MET A 38 -11.26 11.69 3.44
CA MET A 38 -11.81 11.17 2.18
C MET A 38 -10.88 11.42 0.99
N THR A 39 -10.26 12.60 0.97
CA THR A 39 -9.37 13.05 -0.09
C THR A 39 -8.07 13.55 0.52
N LEU A 40 -6.97 13.17 -0.12
CA LEU A 40 -5.64 13.57 0.25
C LEU A 40 -4.84 13.84 -1.03
N SER A 41 -4.26 15.02 -1.13
CA SER A 41 -3.30 15.36 -2.17
C SER A 41 -1.90 15.41 -1.57
N ILE A 42 -1.02 14.50 -2.00
CA ILE A 42 0.39 14.51 -1.60
C ILE A 42 1.13 15.41 -2.60
N PRO A 43 1.74 16.51 -2.17
CA PRO A 43 2.44 17.42 -3.07
C PRO A 43 3.73 16.80 -3.58
N ALA A 44 4.14 17.20 -4.79
CA ALA A 44 5.37 16.74 -5.45
C ALA A 44 6.67 17.15 -4.74
N SER A 45 6.57 17.90 -3.64
CA SER A 45 7.71 18.20 -2.76
C SER A 45 8.00 17.08 -1.77
N VAL A 46 7.03 16.21 -1.48
CA VAL A 46 7.18 15.11 -0.50
C VAL A 46 8.02 13.99 -1.11
N THR A 47 9.12 13.65 -0.46
CA THR A 47 10.02 12.59 -0.96
C THR A 47 9.83 11.25 -0.26
N GLN A 48 9.24 11.24 0.93
CA GLN A 48 9.09 10.05 1.77
C GLN A 48 7.77 10.09 2.54
N ILE A 49 7.13 8.92 2.64
CA ILE A 49 5.97 8.70 3.50
C ILE A 49 6.41 7.85 4.70
N GLY A 50 6.28 8.43 5.90
CA GLY A 50 6.70 7.83 7.15
C GLY A 50 5.98 6.53 7.51
N GLN A 51 6.50 5.83 8.50
CA GLN A 51 5.90 4.60 9.00
C GLN A 51 4.53 4.89 9.60
N GLY A 52 3.53 4.08 9.26
CA GLY A 52 2.19 4.20 9.83
C GLY A 52 1.48 5.53 9.54
N THR A 53 1.89 6.28 8.52
CA THR A 53 1.45 7.67 8.33
C THR A 53 -0.07 7.82 8.18
N PHE A 54 -0.73 6.90 7.47
CA PHE A 54 -2.16 6.94 7.16
C PHE A 54 -2.89 5.69 7.65
N VAL A 55 -2.37 5.06 8.72
CA VAL A 55 -3.01 3.87 9.31
C VAL A 55 -4.46 4.19 9.68
N GLY A 56 -5.39 3.30 9.33
CA GLY A 56 -6.80 3.46 9.71
C GLY A 56 -7.50 4.65 9.07
N CYS A 57 -6.99 5.22 7.97
CA CYS A 57 -7.71 6.20 7.16
C CYS A 57 -8.84 5.53 6.36
N SER A 58 -9.84 5.00 7.07
CA SER A 58 -10.87 4.11 6.54
C SER A 58 -11.83 4.76 5.55
N SER A 59 -11.85 6.08 5.43
CA SER A 59 -12.66 6.80 4.43
C SER A 59 -11.89 7.21 3.17
N LEU A 60 -10.57 6.99 3.12
CA LEU A 60 -9.76 7.42 1.98
C LEU A 60 -10.12 6.57 0.76
N THR A 61 -10.65 7.20 -0.28
CA THR A 61 -11.20 6.48 -1.45
C THR A 61 -10.24 6.40 -2.62
N SER A 62 -9.42 7.44 -2.79
CA SER A 62 -8.45 7.52 -3.87
C SER A 62 -7.19 8.24 -3.43
N LEU A 63 -6.06 7.79 -3.96
CA LEU A 63 -4.75 8.35 -3.66
C LEU A 63 -3.84 8.31 -4.89
N THR A 64 -3.10 9.40 -5.10
CA THR A 64 -2.02 9.45 -6.09
C THR A 64 -0.71 9.67 -5.35
N ILE A 65 0.24 8.76 -5.54
CA ILE A 65 1.61 8.89 -5.02
C ILE A 65 2.45 9.63 -6.08
N PRO A 66 2.97 10.83 -5.78
CA PRO A 66 3.71 11.62 -6.75
C PRO A 66 5.09 11.03 -7.05
N GLU A 67 5.69 11.44 -8.17
CA GLU A 67 6.99 10.94 -8.66
C GLU A 67 8.17 11.21 -7.70
N SER A 68 8.01 12.23 -6.85
CA SER A 68 8.98 12.60 -5.84
C SER A 68 9.10 11.57 -4.72
N VAL A 69 8.05 10.77 -4.47
CA VAL A 69 8.04 9.79 -3.38
C VAL A 69 8.86 8.57 -3.80
N THR A 70 10.04 8.44 -3.21
CA THR A 70 10.94 7.33 -3.51
C THR A 70 10.69 6.10 -2.65
N CYS A 71 10.09 6.27 -1.47
CA CYS A 71 9.89 5.19 -0.50
C CYS A 71 8.58 5.35 0.27
N ILE A 72 7.83 4.26 0.35
CA ILE A 72 6.67 4.10 1.24
C ILE A 72 7.11 3.18 2.37
N LYS A 73 7.15 3.68 3.61
CA LYS A 73 7.57 2.89 4.77
C LYS A 73 6.49 1.91 5.25
N ASP A 74 6.86 1.12 6.24
CA ASP A 74 6.02 0.08 6.82
C ASP A 74 4.69 0.61 7.33
N SER A 75 3.63 -0.15 7.10
CA SER A 75 2.23 0.14 7.49
C SER A 75 1.73 1.52 7.05
N ALA A 76 2.35 2.18 6.07
CA ALA A 76 2.04 3.58 5.73
C ALA A 76 0.55 3.83 5.43
N PHE A 77 -0.17 2.87 4.85
CA PHE A 77 -1.59 2.91 4.51
C PHE A 77 -2.34 1.69 5.05
N ASP A 78 -1.90 1.12 6.16
CA ASP A 78 -2.53 -0.05 6.77
C ASP A 78 -4.00 0.25 7.15
N VAL A 79 -4.89 -0.71 6.93
CA VAL A 79 -6.33 -0.65 7.20
C VAL A 79 -7.04 0.54 6.53
N CYS A 80 -6.55 1.00 5.37
CA CYS A 80 -7.27 1.95 4.52
C CYS A 80 -8.40 1.25 3.75
N SER A 81 -9.42 0.77 4.47
CA SER A 81 -10.44 -0.16 3.96
C SER A 81 -11.28 0.35 2.78
N SER A 82 -11.42 1.68 2.62
CA SER A 82 -12.18 2.28 1.51
C SER A 82 -11.32 2.64 0.30
N LEU A 83 -10.01 2.40 0.33
CA LEU A 83 -9.10 2.79 -0.74
C LEU A 83 -9.37 1.95 -1.98
N ARG A 84 -10.05 2.54 -2.97
CA ARG A 84 -10.47 1.86 -4.21
C ARG A 84 -9.49 2.07 -5.34
N LYS A 85 -8.91 3.26 -5.42
CA LYS A 85 -8.04 3.70 -6.50
C LYS A 85 -6.71 4.19 -5.94
N LEU A 86 -5.65 3.46 -6.23
CA LEU A 86 -4.29 3.85 -5.91
C LEU A 86 -3.51 3.97 -7.22
N THR A 87 -2.86 5.11 -7.42
CA THR A 87 -2.05 5.38 -8.61
C THR A 87 -0.66 5.79 -8.18
N PHE A 88 0.36 5.09 -8.69
CA PHE A 88 1.75 5.43 -8.47
C PHE A 88 2.31 6.15 -9.70
N LEU A 89 2.97 7.29 -9.49
CA LEU A 89 3.81 7.91 -10.50
C LEU A 89 5.21 7.27 -10.50
N PRO A 90 5.95 7.34 -11.64
CA PRO A 90 7.31 6.80 -11.71
C PRO A 90 8.23 7.49 -10.70
N GLY A 91 9.07 6.72 -10.00
CA GLY A 91 9.99 7.26 -8.98
C GLY A 91 9.97 6.50 -7.66
N LEU A 92 8.88 5.76 -7.40
CA LEU A 92 8.79 4.87 -6.24
C LEU A 92 9.76 3.68 -6.39
N LEU A 93 10.67 3.51 -5.42
CA LEU A 93 11.71 2.47 -5.44
C LEU A 93 11.35 1.26 -4.57
N SER A 94 10.67 1.48 -3.44
CA SER A 94 10.39 0.44 -2.45
C SER A 94 9.04 0.64 -1.77
N ILE A 95 8.34 -0.47 -1.53
CA ILE A 95 7.11 -0.56 -0.74
C ILE A 95 7.43 -1.35 0.53
N GLY A 96 7.23 -0.75 1.70
CA GLY A 96 7.52 -1.35 3.00
C GLY A 96 6.59 -2.49 3.40
N ASN A 97 6.86 -3.07 4.56
CA ASN A 97 6.09 -4.19 5.11
C ASN A 97 4.69 -3.71 5.49
N TYR A 98 3.65 -4.50 5.19
CA TYR A 98 2.25 -4.16 5.48
C TYR A 98 1.80 -2.78 4.97
N ALA A 99 2.52 -2.18 4.01
CA ALA A 99 2.31 -0.79 3.59
C ALA A 99 0.88 -0.49 3.14
N PHE A 100 0.18 -1.47 2.55
CA PHE A 100 -1.21 -1.41 2.12
C PHE A 100 -2.02 -2.58 2.66
N ALA A 101 -1.61 -3.16 3.79
CA ALA A 101 -2.37 -4.23 4.41
C ALA A 101 -3.79 -3.76 4.78
N GLY A 102 -4.78 -4.66 4.69
CA GLY A 102 -6.17 -4.36 5.00
C GLY A 102 -6.87 -3.36 4.06
N CYS A 103 -6.27 -3.00 2.92
CA CYS A 103 -6.91 -2.17 1.88
C CYS A 103 -7.98 -2.97 1.11
N SER A 104 -9.03 -3.38 1.81
CA SER A 104 -10.00 -4.37 1.34
C SER A 104 -10.83 -3.94 0.13
N SER A 105 -10.96 -2.63 -0.14
CA SER A 105 -11.66 -2.10 -1.33
C SER A 105 -10.78 -1.89 -2.56
N LEU A 106 -9.47 -2.13 -2.47
CA LEU A 106 -8.55 -1.91 -3.58
C LEU A 106 -8.83 -2.93 -4.69
N THR A 107 -9.11 -2.48 -5.91
CA THR A 107 -9.58 -3.38 -6.99
C THR A 107 -8.55 -3.68 -8.06
N ARG A 108 -7.72 -2.70 -8.41
CA ARG A 108 -6.65 -2.81 -9.41
C ARG A 108 -5.45 -2.04 -8.94
N LEU A 109 -4.27 -2.58 -9.25
CA LEU A 109 -3.02 -1.95 -8.91
C LEU A 109 -1.97 -2.24 -9.98
N ASP A 110 -1.30 -1.18 -10.43
CA ASP A 110 -0.17 -1.27 -11.34
C ASP A 110 1.07 -0.75 -10.62
N ILE A 111 2.00 -1.64 -10.30
CA ILE A 111 3.26 -1.28 -9.64
C ILE A 111 4.17 -0.61 -10.70
N PRO A 112 4.74 0.58 -10.43
CA PRO A 112 5.52 1.27 -11.45
C PRO A 112 6.87 0.57 -11.65
N ASN A 113 7.39 0.63 -12.88
CA ASN A 113 8.66 0.03 -13.30
C ASN A 113 9.91 0.57 -12.56
N SER A 114 9.76 1.50 -11.62
CA SER A 114 10.84 1.96 -10.75
C SER A 114 10.95 1.12 -9.47
N VAL A 115 9.92 0.36 -9.10
CA VAL A 115 9.91 -0.43 -7.86
C VAL A 115 10.84 -1.62 -8.01
N THR A 116 11.65 -1.82 -6.98
CA THR A 116 12.64 -2.90 -6.88
C THR A 116 12.32 -3.86 -5.73
N GLU A 117 11.59 -3.41 -4.72
CA GLU A 117 11.30 -4.19 -3.51
C GLU A 117 9.85 -4.00 -3.05
N ILE A 118 9.19 -5.12 -2.75
CA ILE A 118 7.87 -5.19 -2.10
C ILE A 118 8.06 -5.94 -0.78
N GLY A 119 7.70 -5.29 0.33
CA GLY A 119 7.84 -5.83 1.67
C GLY A 119 6.87 -6.96 2.02
N ASP A 120 7.07 -7.51 3.20
CA ASP A 120 6.31 -8.62 3.76
C ASP A 120 4.88 -8.16 4.05
N GLY A 121 3.87 -8.94 3.66
CA GLY A 121 2.47 -8.56 3.88
C GLY A 121 2.03 -7.25 3.20
N ALA A 122 2.79 -6.71 2.24
CA ALA A 122 2.58 -5.36 1.72
C ALA A 122 1.15 -5.08 1.24
N PHE A 123 0.45 -6.08 0.70
CA PHE A 123 -0.95 -6.03 0.27
C PHE A 123 -1.81 -7.11 0.94
N ASP A 124 -1.41 -7.56 2.13
CA ASP A 124 -2.17 -8.53 2.90
C ASP A 124 -3.62 -8.06 3.13
N GLY A 125 -4.60 -8.96 3.00
CA GLY A 125 -6.01 -8.65 3.20
C GLY A 125 -6.64 -7.71 2.16
N CYS A 126 -5.98 -7.45 1.01
CA CYS A 126 -6.57 -6.74 -0.13
C CYS A 126 -7.60 -7.60 -0.87
N SER A 127 -8.68 -7.96 -0.17
CA SER A 127 -9.66 -8.96 -0.60
C SER A 127 -10.41 -8.63 -1.90
N SER A 128 -10.54 -7.36 -2.29
CA SER A 128 -11.16 -6.95 -3.56
C SER A 128 -10.16 -6.82 -4.72
N LEU A 129 -8.86 -7.05 -4.51
CA LEU A 129 -7.85 -6.87 -5.53
C LEU A 129 -8.01 -7.94 -6.60
N THR A 130 -8.39 -7.53 -7.81
CA THR A 130 -8.69 -8.44 -8.93
C THR A 130 -7.53 -8.57 -9.91
N SER A 131 -6.77 -7.49 -10.09
CA SER A 131 -5.70 -7.38 -11.07
C SER A 131 -4.50 -6.68 -10.45
N LEU A 132 -3.33 -7.28 -10.60
CA LEU A 132 -2.05 -6.74 -10.15
C LEU A 132 -0.97 -6.98 -11.21
N THR A 133 -0.28 -5.91 -11.59
CA THR A 133 0.86 -5.96 -12.50
C THR A 133 2.16 -5.69 -11.73
N ILE A 134 3.07 -6.67 -11.68
CA ILE A 134 4.39 -6.53 -11.08
C ILE A 134 5.45 -6.40 -12.19
N PRO A 135 6.24 -5.32 -12.20
CA PRO A 135 7.22 -5.09 -13.27
C PRO A 135 8.48 -5.94 -13.11
N GLU A 136 9.20 -6.13 -14.23
CA GLU A 136 10.48 -6.86 -14.32
C GLU A 136 11.59 -6.32 -13.41
N THR A 137 11.44 -5.09 -12.93
CA THR A 137 12.39 -4.42 -12.05
C THR A 137 12.30 -4.87 -10.60
N VAL A 138 11.18 -5.47 -10.19
CA VAL A 138 11.05 -6.01 -8.83
C VAL A 138 12.01 -7.17 -8.68
N ARG A 139 12.86 -7.12 -7.65
CA ARG A 139 13.88 -8.14 -7.34
C ARG A 139 13.54 -8.93 -6.08
N LYS A 140 12.67 -8.38 -5.23
CA LYS A 140 12.28 -8.99 -3.96
C LYS A 140 10.80 -8.74 -3.70
N ILE A 141 10.10 -9.81 -3.33
CA ILE A 141 8.73 -9.80 -2.83
C ILE A 141 8.78 -10.51 -1.47
N GLY A 142 8.29 -9.84 -0.43
CA GLY A 142 8.24 -10.40 0.92
C GLY A 142 7.24 -11.55 1.05
N PRO A 143 7.42 -12.45 2.04
CA PRO A 143 6.40 -13.43 2.42
C PRO A 143 5.04 -12.77 2.69
N CYS A 144 3.96 -13.48 2.38
CA CYS A 144 2.59 -13.04 2.63
C CYS A 144 2.20 -11.73 1.93
N ALA A 145 3.01 -11.21 0.99
CA ALA A 145 2.78 -9.90 0.37
C ALA A 145 1.38 -9.76 -0.26
N PHE A 146 0.77 -10.87 -0.69
CA PHE A 146 -0.57 -10.92 -1.27
C PHE A 146 -1.49 -11.89 -0.51
N ASP A 147 -1.22 -12.14 0.77
CA ASP A 147 -2.11 -12.98 1.58
C ASP A 147 -3.50 -12.33 1.71
N GLY A 148 -4.54 -13.15 1.89
CA GLY A 148 -5.92 -12.65 1.95
C GLY A 148 -6.44 -11.93 0.68
N CYS A 149 -5.69 -11.89 -0.42
CA CYS A 149 -6.12 -11.34 -1.72
C CYS A 149 -7.05 -12.32 -2.46
N ILE A 150 -8.19 -12.65 -1.84
CA ILE A 150 -9.09 -13.74 -2.28
C ILE A 150 -9.73 -13.54 -3.66
N SER A 151 -9.76 -12.31 -4.18
CA SER A 151 -10.35 -11.98 -5.49
C SER A 151 -9.30 -11.87 -6.60
N LEU A 152 -8.02 -12.13 -6.31
CA LEU A 152 -6.93 -11.95 -7.26
C LEU A 152 -7.02 -13.02 -8.35
N THR A 153 -7.36 -12.59 -9.57
CA THR A 153 -7.55 -13.48 -10.72
C THR A 153 -6.52 -13.25 -11.82
N ASN A 154 -5.97 -12.03 -11.90
CA ASN A 154 -4.98 -11.66 -12.88
C ASN A 154 -3.73 -11.09 -12.19
N LEU A 155 -2.72 -11.94 -12.03
CA LEU A 155 -1.43 -11.56 -11.48
C LEU A 155 -0.37 -11.70 -12.57
N GLN A 156 0.18 -10.57 -13.00
CA GLN A 156 1.30 -10.55 -13.96
C GLN A 156 2.60 -10.44 -13.18
N LEU A 157 3.33 -11.54 -13.10
CA LEU A 157 4.65 -11.59 -12.50
C LEU A 157 5.74 -11.31 -13.54
N PRO A 158 6.88 -10.74 -13.10
CA PRO A 158 8.06 -10.61 -13.93
C PRO A 158 8.61 -11.97 -14.36
N LYS A 159 9.05 -12.07 -15.62
CA LYS A 159 9.62 -13.28 -16.21
C LYS A 159 10.84 -13.78 -15.45
N SER A 160 11.56 -12.88 -14.77
CA SER A 160 12.71 -13.22 -13.91
C SER A 160 12.35 -14.11 -12.72
N PHE A 161 11.08 -14.13 -12.30
CA PHE A 161 10.55 -15.02 -11.25
C PHE A 161 9.95 -16.32 -11.81
N GLY A 162 10.23 -16.63 -13.09
CA GLY A 162 9.69 -17.78 -13.81
C GLY A 162 9.70 -19.07 -13.00
N GLY A 163 8.51 -19.45 -12.51
CA GLY A 163 8.28 -20.70 -11.77
C GLY A 163 7.49 -20.56 -10.46
N VAL A 164 7.26 -19.35 -9.95
CA VAL A 164 6.43 -19.19 -8.74
C VAL A 164 4.95 -19.22 -9.11
N ASP A 165 4.34 -20.40 -8.97
CA ASP A 165 2.89 -20.52 -8.84
C ASP A 165 2.45 -19.63 -7.66
N ALA A 166 1.34 -18.90 -7.82
CA ALA A 166 0.76 -18.05 -6.78
C ALA A 166 0.37 -18.84 -5.50
N SER A 167 0.55 -20.17 -5.53
CA SER A 167 0.45 -21.09 -4.39
C SER A 167 1.63 -21.05 -3.41
N GLN A 168 2.77 -20.40 -3.69
CA GLN A 168 3.89 -20.31 -2.73
C GLN A 168 3.68 -19.31 -1.57
N ASN A 169 2.44 -18.93 -1.28
CA ASN A 169 2.07 -18.18 -0.08
C ASN A 169 2.03 -19.06 1.19
N ASP A 170 2.51 -20.31 1.11
CA ASP A 170 2.45 -21.36 2.14
C ASP A 170 3.32 -21.10 3.40
N GLY A 171 3.89 -19.90 3.58
CA GLY A 171 4.71 -19.54 4.74
C GLY A 171 3.96 -18.84 5.88
N CYS A 172 2.67 -18.51 5.70
CA CYS A 172 1.88 -17.73 6.65
C CYS A 172 1.13 -18.66 7.64
N ASP A 173 1.84 -19.48 8.44
CA ASP A 173 1.20 -20.26 9.50
C ASP A 173 1.00 -19.41 10.76
N ALA A 174 -0.17 -18.79 10.85
CA ALA A 174 -1.02 -18.91 12.02
C ALA A 174 -2.47 -18.67 11.59
N SER A 175 -3.29 -19.72 11.62
CA SER A 175 -4.75 -19.72 11.42
C SER A 175 -5.29 -19.60 9.97
N PHE A 176 -5.13 -20.68 9.21
CA PHE A 176 -6.03 -21.03 8.10
C PHE A 176 -7.49 -21.13 8.61
N PRO A 177 -8.43 -20.32 8.06
CA PRO A 177 -9.59 -20.98 7.47
C PRO A 177 -10.06 -20.25 6.20
N ALA A 178 -9.75 -20.80 5.03
CA ALA A 178 -10.75 -20.95 3.95
C ALA A 178 -10.19 -21.75 2.76
N LYS A 179 -10.46 -23.05 2.84
CA LYS A 179 -10.88 -23.92 1.72
C LYS A 179 -9.87 -24.21 0.61
N ARG A 180 -9.27 -25.40 0.80
CA ARG A 180 -9.39 -26.52 -0.16
C ARG A 180 -10.58 -26.35 -1.12
N ARG A 181 -10.30 -26.42 -2.43
CA ARG A 181 -11.01 -27.35 -3.33
C ARG A 181 -10.23 -27.54 -4.63
N ARG A 182 -9.44 -28.62 -4.66
CA ARG A 182 -9.35 -29.47 -5.84
C ARG A 182 -10.66 -30.24 -5.97
N THR A 183 -11.25 -30.20 -7.16
CA THR A 183 -11.69 -31.36 -7.96
C THR A 183 -11.86 -30.85 -9.38
#